data_AF-W7YE88-F1
#
_entry.id   AF-W7YE88-F1
#
_cell.length_a   1.000
_cell.length_b   1.000
_cell.length_c   1.000
_cell.angle_alpha   90.00
_cell.angle_beta   90.00
_cell.angle_gamma   90.00
#
_symmetry.space_group_name_H-M   'P 1'
#
loop_
_entity.id
_entity.type
_entity.pdbx_description
1 polymer ?
#
loop_
_entity_poly.entity_id
_entity_poly.type
_entity_poly.pdbx_seq_one_letter_code
_entity_poly.pdbx_strand_id
1 'polypeptide(L)'
;MDAVEIKDRKKVSNVFEKVANEVAEIVKEKNIAYGDSFNTCGEFLKLLYPNGIAPDQYSDALCMVRIFDKQMRIANKKDAFGESPYRDITGYGLLGVVKDEGM
;
A
#
# COMPACT_ATOMS: atom_id res chain seq x y z
N MET A 1 -32.77 -28.56 -2.04
CA MET A 1 -31.63 -27.95 -1.33
C MET A 1 -31.91 -28.12 0.13
N ASP A 2 -31.03 -28.84 0.80
CA ASP A 2 -31.37 -29.47 2.07
C ASP A 2 -30.92 -28.55 3.21
N ALA A 3 -31.49 -28.71 4.40
CA ALA A 3 -31.26 -27.79 5.52
C ALA A 3 -29.77 -27.65 5.91
N VAL A 4 -28.96 -28.67 5.61
CA VAL A 4 -27.50 -28.66 5.79
C VAL A 4 -26.83 -27.71 4.79
N GLU A 5 -27.20 -27.79 3.51
CA GLU A 5 -26.66 -26.99 2.41
C GLU A 5 -26.98 -25.49 2.58
N ILE A 6 -28.13 -25.16 3.17
CA ILE A 6 -28.52 -23.78 3.51
C ILE A 6 -27.68 -23.25 4.69
N LYS A 7 -27.46 -24.05 5.74
CA LYS A 7 -26.63 -23.67 6.89
C LYS A 7 -25.18 -23.42 6.49
N ASP A 8 -24.62 -24.29 5.65
CA ASP A 8 -23.24 -24.17 5.18
C ASP A 8 -23.05 -22.91 4.32
N ARG A 9 -23.99 -22.60 3.41
CA ARG A 9 -23.95 -21.33 2.67
C ARG A 9 -24.11 -20.09 3.56
N LYS A 10 -25.00 -20.13 4.55
CA LYS A 10 -25.18 -19.01 5.50
C LYS A 10 -23.92 -18.79 6.34
N LYS A 11 -23.27 -19.87 6.77
CA LYS A 11 -21.99 -19.82 7.49
C LYS A 11 -20.88 -19.23 6.62
N VAL A 12 -20.78 -19.65 5.36
CA VAL A 12 -19.82 -19.11 4.38
C VAL A 12 -20.08 -17.63 4.10
N SER A 13 -21.34 -17.21 3.91
CA SER A 13 -21.75 -15.80 3.76
C SER A 13 -21.28 -14.94 4.95
N ASN A 14 -21.52 -15.42 6.17
CA ASN A 14 -21.11 -14.71 7.39
C ASN A 14 -19.58 -14.57 7.51
N VAL A 15 -18.81 -15.53 6.99
CA VAL A 15 -17.34 -15.43 6.95
C VAL A 15 -16.90 -14.32 6.00
N PHE A 16 -17.49 -14.24 4.79
CA PHE A 16 -17.16 -13.18 3.84
C PHE A 16 -17.53 -11.80 4.36
N GLU A 17 -18.73 -11.65 4.95
CA GLU A 17 -19.16 -10.38 5.55
C GLU A 17 -18.23 -9.94 6.68
N LYS A 18 -17.81 -10.87 7.55
CA LYS A 18 -16.86 -10.58 8.62
C LYS A 18 -15.52 -10.09 8.06
N VAL A 19 -14.94 -10.82 7.11
CA VAL A 19 -13.65 -10.44 6.50
C VAL A 19 -13.77 -9.09 5.78
N ALA A 20 -14.87 -8.84 5.07
CA ALA A 20 -15.11 -7.57 4.39
C ALA A 20 -15.15 -6.39 5.38
N ASN A 21 -15.81 -6.55 6.51
CA ASN A 21 -15.87 -5.52 7.55
C ASN A 21 -14.50 -5.26 8.19
N GLU A 22 -13.72 -6.30 8.47
CA GLU A 22 -12.35 -6.16 9.00
C GLU A 22 -11.44 -5.43 8.01
N VAL A 23 -11.52 -5.77 6.72
CA VAL A 23 -10.78 -5.07 5.65
C VAL A 23 -11.22 -3.61 5.55
N ALA A 24 -12.52 -3.34 5.61
CA ALA A 24 -13.07 -1.98 5.51
C ALA A 24 -12.55 -1.07 6.63
N GLU A 25 -12.51 -1.55 7.89
CA GLU A 25 -11.97 -0.77 9.00
C GLU A 25 -10.47 -0.49 8.84
N ILE A 26 -9.68 -1.48 8.41
CA ILE A 26 -8.24 -1.27 8.15
C ILE A 26 -8.02 -0.25 7.04
N VAL A 27 -8.78 -0.33 5.94
CA VAL A 27 -8.68 0.63 4.82
C VAL A 27 -9.02 2.03 5.29
N LYS A 28 -10.06 2.18 6.11
CA LYS A 28 -10.45 3.46 6.69
C LYS A 28 -9.35 4.05 7.58
N GLU A 29 -8.78 3.25 8.48
CA GLU A 29 -7.66 3.69 9.33
C GLU A 29 -6.45 4.14 8.51
N LYS A 30 -6.12 3.40 7.43
CA LYS A 30 -5.04 3.75 6.51
C LYS A 30 -5.31 5.05 5.74
N ASN A 31 -6.52 5.22 5.20
CA ASN A 31 -6.90 6.46 4.51
C ASN A 31 -6.86 7.68 5.43
N ILE A 32 -7.21 7.51 6.71
CA ILE A 32 -7.05 8.57 7.71
C ILE A 32 -5.56 8.87 7.95
N ALA A 33 -4.71 7.83 8.00
CA ALA A 33 -3.29 8.00 8.29
C ALA A 33 -2.47 8.56 7.11
N TYR A 34 -2.81 8.19 5.88
CA TYR A 34 -2.02 8.47 4.68
C TYR A 34 -2.70 9.46 3.72
N GLY A 35 -3.97 9.83 3.98
CA GLY A 35 -4.82 10.47 2.98
C GLY A 35 -5.18 9.51 1.85
N ASP A 36 -5.60 10.06 0.71
CA ASP A 36 -5.87 9.29 -0.51
C ASP A 36 -4.55 8.90 -1.24
N SER A 37 -3.65 8.23 -0.52
CA SER A 37 -2.34 7.80 -1.04
C SER A 37 -2.51 6.93 -2.29
N PHE A 38 -3.54 6.07 -2.31
CA PHE A 38 -3.82 5.18 -3.43
C PHE A 38 -4.00 5.93 -4.76
N ASN A 39 -4.90 6.93 -4.82
CA ASN A 39 -5.08 7.69 -6.05
C ASN A 39 -3.92 8.66 -6.30
N THR A 40 -3.37 9.27 -5.25
CA THR A 40 -2.29 10.27 -5.36
C THR A 40 -1.00 9.64 -5.91
N CYS A 41 -0.66 8.41 -5.54
CA CYS A 41 0.47 7.67 -6.12
C CYS A 41 0.31 7.47 -7.63
N GLY A 42 -0.91 7.28 -8.13
CA GLY A 42 -1.18 7.17 -9.56
C GLY A 42 -0.86 8.46 -10.32
N GLU A 43 -1.25 9.62 -9.79
CA GLU A 43 -0.92 10.93 -10.37
C GLU A 43 0.59 11.22 -10.27
N PHE A 44 1.22 10.83 -9.17
CA PHE A 44 2.67 10.92 -9.02
C PHE A 44 3.41 10.09 -10.09
N LEU A 45 2.96 8.86 -10.37
CA LEU A 45 3.52 8.05 -11.45
C LEU A 45 3.29 8.66 -12.83
N LYS A 46 2.11 9.25 -13.11
CA LYS A 46 1.86 9.95 -14.39
C LYS A 46 2.80 11.13 -14.59
N LEU A 47 3.14 11.84 -13.52
CA LEU A 47 4.10 12.95 -13.57
C LEU A 47 5.51 12.47 -13.94
N LEU A 48 5.96 11.36 -13.35
CA LEU A 48 7.32 10.84 -13.56
C LEU A 48 7.46 10.00 -14.84
N TYR A 49 6.42 9.26 -15.19
CA TYR A 49 6.39 8.28 -16.28
C TYR A 49 5.21 8.54 -17.22
N PRO A 50 5.15 9.71 -17.89
CA PRO A 50 4.01 10.09 -18.74
C PRO A 50 3.80 9.14 -19.93
N ASN A 51 4.85 8.39 -20.32
CA ASN A 51 4.83 7.43 -21.43
C ASN A 51 4.86 5.98 -20.96
N GLY A 52 4.58 5.72 -19.68
CA GLY A 52 4.67 4.40 -19.06
C GLY A 52 6.04 4.08 -18.48
N ILE A 53 6.13 2.94 -17.81
CA ILE A 53 7.31 2.46 -17.11
C ILE A 53 7.88 1.26 -17.89
N ALA A 54 9.14 1.36 -18.32
CA ALA A 54 9.82 0.24 -18.97
C ALA A 54 10.23 -0.84 -17.93
N PRO A 55 10.31 -2.13 -18.30
CA PRO A 55 10.59 -3.22 -17.35
C PRO A 55 11.88 -3.05 -16.54
N ASP A 56 12.93 -2.49 -17.13
CA ASP A 56 14.21 -2.20 -16.49
C ASP A 56 14.11 -1.11 -15.41
N GLN A 57 13.05 -0.29 -15.44
CA GLN A 57 12.81 0.78 -14.47
C GLN A 57 11.96 0.35 -13.27
N TYR A 58 11.43 -0.88 -13.26
CA TYR A 58 10.44 -1.31 -12.27
C TYR A 58 10.92 -1.20 -10.82
N SER A 59 12.18 -1.54 -10.54
CA SER A 59 12.72 -1.47 -9.18
C SER A 59 12.78 -0.03 -8.68
N ASP A 60 13.18 0.90 -9.53
CA ASP A 60 13.35 2.31 -9.14
C ASP A 60 12.01 3.01 -9.05
N ALA A 61 11.09 2.71 -9.99
CA ALA A 61 9.71 3.14 -9.91
C ALA A 61 9.04 2.67 -8.60
N LEU A 62 9.22 1.39 -8.23
CA LEU A 62 8.71 0.86 -6.96
C LEU A 62 9.30 1.60 -5.76
N CYS A 63 10.62 1.84 -5.75
CA CYS A 63 11.31 2.56 -4.69
C CYS A 63 10.74 3.97 -4.51
N MET A 64 10.61 4.72 -5.61
CA MET A 64 10.06 6.08 -5.59
C MET A 64 8.61 6.13 -5.10
N VAL A 65 7.74 5.22 -5.54
CA VAL A 65 6.35 5.15 -5.08
C VAL A 65 6.28 4.87 -3.58
N ARG A 66 7.11 3.95 -3.06
CA ARG A 66 7.16 3.65 -1.62
C ARG A 66 7.67 4.84 -0.81
N ILE A 67 8.67 5.57 -1.31
CA ILE A 67 9.15 6.80 -0.67
C ILE A 67 8.05 7.86 -0.64
N PHE A 68 7.31 8.06 -1.73
CA PHE A 68 6.21 9.01 -1.80
C PHE A 68 5.07 8.66 -0.83
N ASP A 69 4.68 7.38 -0.73
CA ASP A 69 3.70 6.91 0.25
C ASP A 69 4.12 7.25 1.70
N LYS A 70 5.42 7.10 2.03
CA LYS A 70 5.92 7.51 3.35
C LYS A 70 5.90 9.02 3.55
N GLN A 71 6.12 9.83 2.51
CA GLN A 71 5.98 11.30 2.60
C GLN A 71 4.53 11.70 2.88
N MET A 72 3.56 11.06 2.23
CA MET A 72 2.13 11.26 2.49
C MET A 72 1.78 10.93 3.94
N ARG A 73 2.30 9.82 4.47
CA ARG A 73 2.16 9.48 5.90
C ARG A 73 2.78 10.54 6.80
N ILE A 74 4.00 11.00 6.51
CA ILE A 74 4.69 12.04 7.30
C ILE A 74 3.85 13.32 7.35
N ALA A 75 3.27 13.74 6.22
CA ALA A 75 2.47 14.95 6.11
C ALA A 75 1.12 14.86 6.83
N ASN A 76 0.52 13.66 6.92
CA ASN A 76 -0.80 13.45 7.52
C ASN A 76 -0.72 12.96 8.98
N LYS A 77 -0.16 11.76 9.21
CA LYS A 77 -0.03 11.16 10.54
C LYS A 77 1.25 10.34 10.63
N LYS A 78 2.38 11.05 10.82
CA LYS A 78 3.73 10.48 10.90
C LYS A 78 3.81 9.24 11.81
N ASP A 79 3.22 9.31 13.00
CA ASP A 79 3.38 8.30 14.05
C ASP A 79 2.31 7.18 14.00
N ALA A 80 1.49 7.12 12.94
CA ALA A 80 0.53 6.02 12.76
C ALA A 80 1.25 4.66 12.79
N PHE A 81 0.72 3.62 13.44
CA PHE A 81 1.30 2.26 13.42
C PHE A 81 2.69 2.07 14.07
N GLY A 82 3.28 3.08 14.73
CA GLY A 82 4.45 2.91 15.61
C GLY A 82 5.82 2.74 14.93
N GLU A 83 5.89 2.67 13.61
CA GLU A 83 7.14 2.59 12.84
C GLU A 83 7.65 3.98 12.43
N SER A 84 8.96 4.15 12.20
CA SER A 84 9.49 5.44 11.70
C SER A 84 9.46 5.48 10.17
N PRO A 85 8.66 6.36 9.54
CA PRO A 85 8.64 6.48 8.07
C PRO A 85 9.98 6.95 7.49
N TYR A 86 10.80 7.69 8.27
CA TYR A 86 12.15 8.05 7.83
C TYR A 86 13.10 6.87 7.80
N ARG A 87 12.97 5.91 8.74
CA ARG A 87 13.78 4.68 8.69
C ARG A 87 13.45 3.85 7.45
N ASP A 88 12.18 3.80 7.07
CA ASP A 88 11.75 3.15 5.83
C ASP A 88 12.39 3.82 4.61
N ILE A 89 12.32 5.16 4.52
CA ILE A 89 12.92 5.93 3.42
C ILE A 89 14.43 5.70 3.35
N THR A 90 15.13 5.72 4.49
CA THR A 90 16.57 5.41 4.55
C THR A 90 16.86 4.00 4.05
N GLY A 91 16.04 3.01 4.45
CA GLY A 91 16.17 1.63 3.97
C GLY A 91 16.00 1.52 2.46
N TYR A 92 15.00 2.18 1.88
CA TYR A 92 14.80 2.19 0.43
C TYR A 92 15.95 2.89 -0.32
N GLY A 93 16.44 4.02 0.20
CA GLY A 93 17.60 4.70 -0.36
C GLY A 93 18.85 3.83 -0.33
N LEU A 94 19.10 3.13 0.78
CA LEU A 94 20.23 2.20 0.90
C LEU A 94 20.13 1.05 -0.11
N LEU A 95 18.94 0.47 -0.30
CA LEU A 95 18.74 -0.57 -1.32
C LEU A 95 19.01 -0.04 -2.73
N GLY A 96 18.67 1.22 -3.02
CA GLY A 96 19.01 1.89 -4.27
C GLY A 96 20.51 2.00 -4.47
N VAL A 97 21.25 2.48 -3.45
CA VAL A 97 22.72 2.58 -3.49
C VAL A 97 23.37 1.22 -3.75
N VAL A 98 22.97 0.18 -3.00
CA VAL A 98 23.49 -1.19 -3.17
C VAL A 98 23.30 -1.68 -4.61
N LYS A 99 22.12 -1.43 -5.21
CA LYS A 99 21.82 -1.79 -6.59
C LYS A 99 22.69 -1.01 -7.59
N ASP A 100 22.83 0.30 -7.41
CA ASP A 100 23.63 1.17 -8.30
C ASP A 100 25.12 0.78 -8.28
N GLU A 101 25.62 0.33 -7.13
CA GLU A 101 26.98 -0.15 -6.94
C GLU A 101 27.18 -1.63 -7.36
N GLY A 102 26.11 -2.33 -7.73
CA GLY A 102 26.17 -3.74 -8.17
C GLY A 102 26.51 -4.74 -7.08
N MET A 103 26.12 -4.46 -5.83
CA MET A 103 26.38 -5.28 -4.64
C MET A 103 25.24 -6.24 -4.28
#